data_AF-A0A016UYR4-F1
#
_entry.id   AF-A0A016UYR4-F1
#
_cell.length_a   1.000
_cell.length_b   1.000
_cell.length_c   1.000
_cell.angle_alpha   90.00
_cell.angle_beta   90.00
_cell.angle_gamma   90.00
#
_symmetry.space_group_name_H-M   'P 1'
#
loop_
_entity.id
_entity.type
_entity.pdbx_description
1 polymer ?
#
loop_
_entity_poly.entity_id
_entity_poly.type
_entity_poly.pdbx_seq_one_letter_code
_entity_poly.pdbx_strand_id
1 'polypeptide(L)'
;MTSMSLLLLLLAGCVSELYASTAINDAERILNKRDVHDNIRKNDPKSKCRNGGIYAGGQCHCIHPHTGKTCEEFACVHGISVGRRYDPLSLIFSKPCICNEGWKGDLCEYHLTDRCGNRGEWKNNKCECIGSFFGDECQFTSRCDNGVIKHGRCICNKHFEGDYCERIICYHGYPNIKNMSLSCICPAKYKGLHCDQCSQVGPKIQPYPICTVNYIPSHARQSRKKTNQQIKYRFVIMTGAVTFLVVIAVSMCAFHIWHQRRKNPEEEAVRLQALSERSQMLTDAALHPESEVQTTITKKERRRSLTNPFRLKRSASAGVVFVEF
;
A
#
# COMPACT_ATOMS: atom_id res chain seq x y z
N MET A 1 -8.25 -5.54 -106.29
CA MET A 1 -8.83 -5.86 -104.97
C MET A 1 -7.76 -6.22 -103.92
N THR A 2 -6.60 -5.55 -103.91
CA THR A 2 -5.48 -5.91 -103.01
C THR A 2 -4.96 -4.73 -102.17
N SER A 3 -5.34 -3.49 -102.48
CA SER A 3 -4.91 -2.30 -101.72
C SER A 3 -5.71 -2.08 -100.42
N MET A 4 -7.00 -2.43 -100.39
CA MET A 4 -7.84 -2.30 -99.18
C MET A 4 -7.56 -3.34 -98.10
N SER A 5 -6.95 -4.48 -98.46
CA SER A 5 -6.65 -5.55 -97.49
C SER A 5 -5.37 -5.26 -96.68
N LEU A 6 -4.39 -4.58 -97.29
CA LEU A 6 -3.14 -4.20 -96.63
C LEU A 6 -3.36 -3.07 -95.61
N LEU A 7 -4.30 -2.15 -95.88
CA LEU A 7 -4.64 -1.06 -94.96
C LEU A 7 -5.38 -1.57 -93.71
N LEU A 8 -6.24 -2.61 -93.84
CA LEU A 8 -6.87 -3.25 -92.68
C LEU A 8 -5.89 -4.02 -91.80
N LEU A 9 -4.88 -4.66 -92.40
CA LEU A 9 -3.84 -5.38 -91.65
C LEU A 9 -2.90 -4.44 -90.89
N LEU A 10 -2.54 -3.29 -91.49
CA LEU A 10 -1.72 -2.27 -90.82
C LEU A 10 -2.46 -1.57 -89.69
N LEU A 11 -3.77 -1.33 -89.83
CA LEU A 11 -4.60 -0.78 -88.75
C LEU A 11 -4.80 -1.79 -87.61
N ALA A 12 -4.97 -3.08 -87.90
CA ALA A 12 -5.09 -4.13 -86.87
C ALA A 12 -3.78 -4.33 -86.08
N GLY A 13 -2.62 -4.24 -86.73
CA GLY A 13 -1.31 -4.28 -86.06
C GLY A 13 -1.09 -3.09 -85.14
N CYS A 14 -1.44 -1.88 -85.60
CA CYS A 14 -1.29 -0.65 -84.83
C CYS A 14 -2.21 -0.60 -83.60
N VAL A 15 -3.46 -1.11 -83.71
CA VAL A 15 -4.37 -1.23 -82.57
C VAL A 15 -3.87 -2.23 -81.53
N SER A 16 -3.22 -3.31 -81.95
CA SER A 16 -2.68 -4.36 -81.07
C SER A 16 -1.44 -3.88 -80.28
N GLU A 17 -0.53 -3.13 -80.92
CA GLU A 17 0.63 -2.53 -80.24
C GLU A 17 0.24 -1.39 -79.29
N LEU A 18 -0.80 -0.61 -79.62
CA LEU A 18 -1.34 0.40 -78.71
C LEU A 18 -2.03 -0.25 -77.51
N TYR A 19 -2.80 -1.33 -77.70
CA TYR A 19 -3.46 -2.07 -76.62
C TYR A 19 -2.46 -2.78 -75.70
N ALA A 20 -1.38 -3.34 -76.26
CA ALA A 20 -0.30 -3.95 -75.49
C ALA A 20 0.49 -2.90 -74.69
N SER A 21 0.76 -1.73 -75.29
CA SER A 21 1.43 -0.61 -74.62
C SER A 21 0.55 -0.01 -73.52
N THR A 22 -0.77 0.10 -73.71
CA THR A 22 -1.69 0.55 -72.64
C THR A 22 -1.87 -0.52 -71.55
N ALA A 23 -1.89 -1.81 -71.91
CA ALA A 23 -2.02 -2.90 -70.93
C ALA A 23 -0.76 -3.09 -70.07
N ILE A 24 0.43 -2.90 -70.64
CA ILE A 24 1.69 -2.90 -69.88
C ILE A 24 1.77 -1.65 -69.00
N ASN A 25 1.42 -0.47 -69.52
CA ASN A 25 1.36 0.75 -68.72
C ASN A 25 0.28 0.68 -67.62
N ASP A 26 -0.85 0.02 -67.85
CA ASP A 26 -1.90 -0.16 -66.83
C ASP A 26 -1.54 -1.27 -65.84
N ALA A 27 -0.87 -2.35 -66.24
CA ALA A 27 -0.34 -3.36 -65.33
C ALA A 27 0.79 -2.78 -64.46
N GLU A 28 1.67 -1.98 -65.03
CA GLU A 28 2.75 -1.29 -64.35
C GLU A 28 2.20 -0.13 -63.49
N ARG A 29 1.10 0.52 -63.87
CA ARG A 29 0.35 1.49 -63.05
C ARG A 29 -0.47 0.84 -61.95
N ILE A 30 -0.98 -0.38 -62.12
CA ILE A 30 -1.65 -1.18 -61.08
C ILE A 30 -0.63 -1.79 -60.11
N LEU A 31 0.57 -2.13 -60.59
CA LEU A 31 1.70 -2.54 -59.75
C LEU A 31 2.37 -1.35 -59.05
N ASN A 32 2.46 -0.17 -59.67
CA ASN A 32 2.98 1.05 -59.04
C ASN A 32 1.94 1.81 -58.18
N LYS A 33 0.62 1.62 -58.37
CA LYS A 33 -0.41 2.08 -57.42
C LYS A 33 -0.68 1.11 -56.29
N ARG A 34 -0.34 -0.18 -56.44
CA ARG A 34 -0.22 -1.10 -55.28
C ARG A 34 1.10 -0.79 -54.63
N ASP A 35 1.06 0.31 -53.92
CA ASP A 35 2.20 0.93 -53.32
C ASP A 35 2.99 -0.13 -52.55
N VAL A 36 4.28 -0.22 -52.83
CA VAL A 36 5.26 -0.83 -51.92
C VAL A 36 5.11 -0.23 -50.50
N HIS A 37 4.41 0.91 -50.38
CA HIS A 37 4.02 1.55 -49.12
C HIS A 37 2.70 1.06 -48.47
N ASP A 38 1.86 0.23 -49.10
CA ASP A 38 0.61 -0.28 -48.47
C ASP A 38 0.87 -1.37 -47.41
N ASN A 39 2.13 -1.79 -47.22
CA ASN A 39 2.57 -2.64 -46.11
C ASN A 39 3.43 -1.88 -45.07
N ILE A 40 3.57 -0.55 -45.17
CA ILE A 40 4.41 0.23 -44.26
C ILE A 40 3.62 0.63 -43.01
N ARG A 41 3.24 -0.39 -42.24
CA ARG A 41 3.22 -0.39 -40.77
C ARG A 41 2.66 -1.73 -40.33
N LYS A 42 3.52 -2.58 -39.73
CA LYS A 42 3.04 -3.66 -38.85
C LYS A 42 2.08 -3.01 -37.86
N ASN A 43 0.79 -3.32 -37.99
CA ASN A 43 -0.28 -2.87 -37.11
C ASN A 43 -0.71 -1.40 -37.25
N ASP A 44 -0.85 -0.87 -38.47
CA ASP A 44 -1.65 0.35 -38.68
C ASP A 44 -3.07 0.16 -38.12
N PRO A 45 -3.55 0.95 -37.14
CA PRO A 45 -4.92 0.92 -36.63
C PRO A 45 -6.01 0.86 -37.70
N LYS A 46 -5.73 1.44 -38.88
CA LYS A 46 -6.66 1.57 -40.01
C LYS A 46 -6.57 0.42 -41.02
N SER A 47 -5.59 -0.49 -40.91
CA SER A 47 -5.48 -1.61 -41.84
C SER A 47 -6.57 -2.65 -41.57
N LYS A 48 -7.17 -3.17 -42.64
CA LYS A 48 -8.19 -4.23 -42.57
C LYS A 48 -7.59 -5.58 -42.14
N CYS A 49 -6.30 -5.79 -42.40
CA CYS A 49 -5.53 -6.96 -42.03
C CYS A 49 -4.37 -6.54 -41.12
N ARG A 50 -4.16 -7.24 -40.01
CA ARG A 50 -3.05 -6.99 -39.07
C ARG A 50 -1.80 -7.78 -39.43
N ASN A 51 -0.72 -7.52 -38.69
CA ASN A 51 0.51 -8.28 -38.75
C ASN A 51 1.11 -8.42 -40.18
N GLY A 52 0.89 -7.41 -41.03
CA GLY A 52 1.38 -7.41 -42.41
C GLY A 52 0.59 -8.30 -43.37
N GLY A 53 -0.62 -8.72 -43.01
CA GLY A 53 -1.50 -9.46 -43.91
C GLY A 53 -1.93 -8.63 -45.12
N ILE A 54 -2.07 -9.28 -46.28
CA ILE A 54 -2.40 -8.64 -47.55
C ILE A 54 -3.91 -8.71 -47.76
N TYR A 55 -4.58 -7.57 -47.97
CA TYR A 55 -6.00 -7.54 -48.26
C TYR A 55 -6.25 -7.70 -49.78
N ALA A 56 -6.77 -8.84 -50.21
CA ALA A 56 -7.05 -9.12 -51.62
C ALA A 56 -8.33 -9.95 -51.78
N GLY A 57 -9.18 -9.57 -52.74
CA GLY A 57 -10.40 -10.32 -53.06
C GLY A 57 -11.43 -10.36 -51.94
N GLY A 58 -11.50 -9.34 -51.08
CA GLY A 58 -12.47 -9.28 -49.98
C GLY A 58 -12.03 -9.95 -48.67
N GLN A 59 -10.86 -10.61 -48.65
CA GLN A 59 -10.33 -11.35 -47.52
C GLN A 59 -8.87 -10.97 -47.22
N CYS A 60 -8.44 -11.17 -45.98
CA CYS A 60 -7.05 -11.06 -45.58
C CYS A 60 -6.28 -12.35 -45.88
N HIS A 61 -5.15 -12.22 -46.56
CA HIS A 61 -4.17 -13.27 -46.79
C HIS A 61 -3.04 -13.08 -45.77
N CYS A 62 -2.99 -13.95 -44.78
CA CYS A 62 -2.11 -13.79 -43.63
C CYS A 62 -0.72 -14.36 -43.90
N ILE A 63 0.30 -13.68 -43.37
CA ILE A 63 1.67 -14.18 -43.37
C ILE A 63 1.84 -15.09 -42.16
N HIS A 64 2.36 -16.30 -42.38
CA HIS A 64 2.67 -17.25 -41.32
C HIS A 64 3.59 -16.58 -40.27
N PRO A 65 3.31 -16.70 -38.95
CA PRO A 65 2.41 -17.66 -38.32
C PRO A 65 0.98 -17.17 -38.04
N HIS A 66 0.56 -16.07 -38.67
CA HIS A 66 -0.76 -15.48 -38.41
C HIS A 66 -1.87 -16.13 -39.24
N THR A 67 -3.08 -16.13 -38.70
CA THR A 67 -4.29 -16.69 -39.31
C THR A 67 -5.54 -15.90 -38.91
N GLY A 68 -6.69 -16.37 -39.36
CA GLY A 68 -8.00 -15.78 -39.09
C GLY A 68 -8.36 -14.66 -40.07
N LYS A 69 -9.58 -14.13 -39.93
CA LYS A 69 -10.15 -13.16 -40.88
C LYS A 69 -9.40 -11.83 -40.95
N THR A 70 -8.69 -11.48 -39.87
CA THR A 70 -7.96 -10.21 -39.69
C THR A 70 -6.46 -10.42 -39.50
N CYS A 71 -5.96 -11.66 -39.59
CA CYS A 71 -4.55 -12.01 -39.33
C CYS A 71 -4.06 -11.69 -37.92
N GLU A 72 -4.97 -11.72 -36.95
CA GLU A 72 -4.68 -11.43 -35.53
C GLU A 72 -4.52 -12.68 -34.68
N GLU A 73 -4.91 -13.83 -35.20
CA GLU A 73 -4.79 -15.12 -34.54
C GLU A 73 -3.49 -15.80 -34.99
N PHE A 74 -3.03 -16.79 -34.22
CA PHE A 74 -1.89 -17.62 -34.56
C PHE A 74 -2.36 -18.99 -35.05
N ALA A 75 -1.67 -19.53 -36.05
CA ALA A 75 -1.94 -20.84 -36.63
C ALA A 75 -1.43 -21.97 -35.71
N CYS A 76 -2.01 -22.08 -34.51
CA CYS A 76 -1.68 -23.13 -33.55
C CYS A 76 -2.10 -24.48 -34.11
N VAL A 77 -1.18 -25.45 -34.12
CA VAL A 77 -1.45 -26.80 -34.63
C VAL A 77 -2.26 -27.60 -33.61
N HIS A 78 -1.77 -27.68 -32.37
CA HIS A 78 -2.39 -28.43 -31.27
C HIS A 78 -2.57 -27.57 -30.03
N GLY A 79 -3.38 -26.52 -30.16
CA GLY A 79 -3.65 -25.60 -29.07
C GLY A 79 -4.59 -24.48 -29.45
N ILE A 80 -4.76 -23.55 -28.52
CA ILE A 80 -5.65 -22.40 -28.67
C ILE A 80 -4.82 -21.14 -28.92
N SER A 81 -5.18 -20.38 -29.94
CA SER A 81 -4.57 -19.07 -30.25
C SER A 81 -4.88 -18.05 -29.16
N VAL A 82 -3.84 -17.41 -28.64
CA VAL A 82 -3.97 -16.27 -27.71
C VAL A 82 -4.40 -15.00 -28.46
N GLY A 83 -4.03 -14.90 -29.74
CA GLY A 83 -4.36 -13.81 -30.65
C GLY A 83 -3.94 -12.44 -30.11
N ARG A 84 -4.85 -11.47 -30.13
CA ARG A 84 -4.59 -10.08 -29.68
C ARG A 84 -4.14 -9.94 -28.22
N ARG A 85 -4.35 -10.95 -27.38
CA ARG A 85 -3.92 -10.93 -25.97
C ARG A 85 -2.45 -11.28 -25.80
N TYR A 86 -1.77 -11.68 -26.86
CA TYR A 86 -0.37 -12.05 -26.81
C TYR A 86 0.45 -10.85 -26.36
N ASP A 87 1.14 -11.03 -25.23
CA ASP A 87 2.05 -10.06 -24.65
C ASP A 87 3.25 -10.83 -24.11
N PRO A 88 4.46 -10.65 -24.68
CA PRO A 88 5.65 -11.38 -24.24
C PRO A 88 6.03 -11.11 -22.77
N LEU A 89 5.49 -10.06 -22.16
CA LEU A 89 5.71 -9.73 -20.74
C LEU A 89 4.60 -10.27 -19.82
N SER A 90 3.53 -10.83 -20.39
CA SER A 90 2.42 -11.40 -19.61
C SER A 90 2.80 -12.75 -19.02
N LEU A 91 2.48 -12.96 -17.75
CA LEU A 91 2.68 -14.25 -17.06
C LEU A 91 1.90 -15.40 -17.73
N ILE A 92 0.74 -15.11 -18.32
CA ILE A 92 -0.18 -16.13 -18.86
C ILE A 92 -0.19 -16.10 -20.39
N PHE A 93 0.00 -14.93 -21.01
CA PHE A 93 -0.13 -14.73 -22.45
C PHE A 93 1.21 -14.45 -23.14
N SER A 94 2.31 -14.93 -22.55
CA SER A 94 3.67 -14.80 -23.09
C SER A 94 3.98 -15.70 -24.28
N LYS A 95 3.09 -16.63 -24.63
CA LYS A 95 3.19 -17.48 -25.82
C LYS A 95 2.04 -17.24 -26.79
N PRO A 96 2.27 -17.38 -28.11
CA PRO A 96 1.21 -17.14 -29.10
C PRO A 96 0.10 -18.18 -29.04
N CYS A 97 0.42 -19.40 -28.58
CA CYS A 97 -0.51 -20.51 -28.42
C CYS A 97 -0.46 -21.09 -27.01
N ILE A 98 -1.63 -21.51 -26.51
CA ILE A 98 -1.78 -22.35 -25.31
C ILE A 98 -1.91 -23.80 -25.80
N CYS A 99 -0.87 -24.60 -25.59
CA CYS A 99 -0.81 -25.96 -26.11
C CYS A 99 -1.64 -26.96 -25.30
N ASN A 100 -2.15 -27.96 -26.01
CA ASN A 100 -2.74 -29.15 -25.40
C ASN A 100 -1.67 -29.93 -24.61
N GLU A 101 -2.12 -30.84 -23.75
CA GLU A 101 -1.21 -31.70 -22.98
C GLU A 101 -0.26 -32.49 -23.90
N GLY A 102 1.02 -32.58 -23.51
CA GLY A 102 2.09 -33.20 -24.32
C GLY A 102 2.61 -32.36 -25.48
N TRP A 103 1.84 -31.40 -25.99
CA TRP A 103 2.26 -30.51 -27.08
C TRP A 103 3.04 -29.30 -26.56
N LYS A 104 4.06 -28.91 -27.32
CA LYS A 104 4.93 -27.77 -27.01
C LYS A 104 5.32 -27.07 -28.33
N GLY A 105 5.89 -25.88 -28.18
CA GLY A 105 6.24 -24.98 -29.28
C GLY A 105 5.62 -23.62 -29.11
N ASP A 106 5.97 -22.72 -30.02
CA ASP A 106 5.29 -21.43 -30.10
C ASP A 106 3.92 -21.62 -30.75
N LEU A 107 3.81 -22.57 -31.69
CA LEU A 107 2.58 -22.94 -32.40
C LEU A 107 2.06 -24.34 -32.02
N CYS A 108 2.60 -24.94 -30.96
CA CYS A 108 2.23 -26.29 -30.50
C CYS A 108 2.48 -27.37 -31.56
N GLU A 109 3.60 -27.25 -32.26
CA GLU A 109 3.95 -28.05 -33.43
C GLU A 109 4.71 -29.35 -33.10
N TYR A 110 5.23 -29.51 -31.88
CA TYR A 110 5.93 -30.73 -31.46
C TYR A 110 5.28 -31.41 -30.25
N HIS A 111 5.19 -32.75 -30.31
CA HIS A 111 4.67 -33.57 -29.22
C HIS A 111 5.80 -34.26 -28.45
N LEU A 112 6.04 -33.81 -27.23
CA LEU A 112 7.06 -34.39 -26.37
C LEU A 112 6.54 -35.66 -25.72
N THR A 113 7.41 -36.66 -25.63
CA THR A 113 7.09 -37.92 -24.96
C THR A 113 8.13 -38.26 -23.91
N ASP A 114 7.68 -38.88 -22.82
CA ASP A 114 8.54 -39.42 -21.77
C ASP A 114 9.56 -40.42 -22.35
N ARG A 115 9.20 -41.16 -23.40
CA ARG A 115 10.09 -42.11 -24.09
C ARG A 115 11.34 -41.42 -24.67
N CYS A 116 11.21 -40.18 -25.09
CA CYS A 116 12.30 -39.36 -25.62
C CYS A 116 12.76 -38.33 -24.58
N GLY A 117 12.67 -38.68 -23.29
CA GLY A 117 13.12 -37.85 -22.18
C GLY A 117 12.44 -36.48 -22.11
N ASN A 118 11.23 -36.35 -22.67
CA ASN A 118 10.54 -35.06 -22.88
C ASN A 118 11.38 -34.03 -23.64
N ARG A 119 12.25 -34.48 -24.54
CA ARG A 119 13.21 -33.66 -25.30
C ARG A 119 13.27 -34.04 -26.78
N GLY A 120 12.27 -34.76 -27.24
CA GLY A 120 12.12 -35.16 -28.63
C GLY A 120 10.73 -35.68 -28.93
N GLU A 121 10.46 -35.82 -30.22
CA GLU A 121 9.25 -36.43 -30.74
C GLU A 121 9.49 -37.90 -31.07
N TRP A 122 8.49 -38.75 -30.87
CA TRP A 122 8.57 -40.15 -31.29
C TRP A 122 8.01 -40.31 -32.70
N LYS A 123 8.90 -40.57 -33.67
CA LYS A 123 8.53 -40.78 -35.09
C LYS A 123 9.33 -41.94 -35.68
N ASN A 124 8.71 -42.72 -36.54
CA ASN A 124 9.37 -43.83 -37.25
C ASN A 124 10.15 -44.79 -36.33
N ASN A 125 9.58 -45.12 -35.17
CA ASN A 125 10.20 -45.96 -34.13
C ASN A 125 11.54 -45.44 -33.58
N LYS A 126 11.77 -44.13 -33.65
CA LYS A 126 12.96 -43.47 -33.10
C LYS A 126 12.59 -42.12 -32.47
N CYS A 127 13.42 -41.65 -31.55
CA CYS A 127 13.34 -40.28 -31.08
C CYS A 127 14.00 -39.29 -32.05
N GLU A 128 13.23 -38.29 -32.48
CA GLU A 128 13.73 -37.08 -33.14
C GLU A 128 13.91 -35.98 -32.08
N CYS A 129 15.16 -35.77 -31.66
CA CYS A 129 15.49 -34.84 -30.58
C CYS A 129 15.39 -33.39 -31.02
N ILE A 130 14.88 -32.53 -30.14
CA ILE A 130 14.78 -31.08 -30.39
C ILE A 130 16.03 -30.33 -29.92
N GLY A 131 16.38 -29.25 -30.60
CA GLY A 131 17.49 -28.39 -30.20
C GLY A 131 18.85 -29.09 -30.24
N SER A 132 19.58 -29.07 -29.12
CA SER A 132 20.92 -29.62 -28.97
C SER A 132 20.96 -30.97 -28.25
N PHE A 133 19.79 -31.59 -28.05
CA PHE A 133 19.69 -32.93 -27.46
C PHE A 133 19.99 -34.04 -28.47
N PHE A 134 20.53 -35.15 -27.98
CA PHE A 134 20.85 -36.32 -28.79
C PHE A 134 20.90 -37.60 -27.95
N GLY A 135 21.06 -38.74 -28.64
CA GLY A 135 20.96 -40.08 -28.08
C GLY A 135 19.63 -40.74 -28.44
N ASP A 136 19.52 -42.05 -28.19
CA ASP A 136 18.34 -42.84 -28.58
C ASP A 136 17.06 -42.39 -27.86
N GLU A 137 17.19 -41.77 -26.68
CA GLU A 137 16.10 -41.23 -25.86
C GLU A 137 16.24 -39.72 -25.62
N CYS A 138 17.06 -39.01 -26.41
CA CYS A 138 17.34 -37.57 -26.23
C CYS A 138 17.86 -37.22 -24.82
N GLN A 139 18.60 -38.14 -24.21
CA GLN A 139 19.06 -38.05 -22.84
C GLN A 139 20.30 -37.15 -22.67
N PHE A 140 21.04 -36.90 -23.76
CA PHE A 140 22.27 -36.12 -23.75
C PHE A 140 22.08 -34.76 -24.40
N THR A 141 22.90 -33.78 -24.03
CA THR A 141 22.98 -32.44 -24.61
C THR A 141 24.41 -32.10 -25.03
N SER A 142 24.54 -31.43 -26.16
CA SER A 142 25.82 -30.95 -26.71
C SER A 142 26.12 -29.50 -26.36
N ARG A 143 25.18 -28.79 -25.74
CA ARG A 143 25.28 -27.36 -25.41
C ARG A 143 25.01 -27.14 -23.92
N CYS A 144 25.79 -26.26 -23.28
CA CYS A 144 25.48 -25.68 -21.98
C CYS A 144 25.92 -24.21 -21.98
N ASP A 145 25.02 -23.30 -21.60
CA ASP A 145 25.27 -21.86 -21.63
C ASP A 145 25.98 -21.40 -20.34
N ASN A 146 25.45 -21.77 -19.16
CA ASN A 146 26.04 -21.41 -17.86
C ASN A 146 26.35 -22.65 -17.00
N GLY A 147 27.23 -23.51 -17.49
CA GLY A 147 27.61 -24.73 -16.78
C GLY A 147 28.68 -25.52 -17.50
N VAL A 148 28.86 -26.77 -17.08
CA VAL A 148 29.80 -27.70 -17.70
C VAL A 148 29.09 -29.00 -18.09
N ILE A 149 29.42 -29.55 -19.25
CA ILE A 149 28.91 -30.85 -19.68
C ILE A 149 29.65 -31.94 -18.90
N LYS A 150 28.92 -32.80 -18.18
CA LYS A 150 29.42 -34.04 -17.58
C LYS A 150 28.50 -35.19 -17.92
N HIS A 151 29.06 -36.28 -18.44
CA HIS A 151 28.30 -37.47 -18.87
C HIS A 151 27.14 -37.12 -19.83
N GLY A 152 27.40 -36.21 -20.77
CA GLY A 152 26.41 -35.74 -21.73
C GLY A 152 25.27 -34.90 -21.14
N ARG A 153 25.36 -34.43 -19.89
CA ARG A 153 24.34 -33.55 -19.28
C ARG A 153 24.98 -32.25 -18.78
N CYS A 154 24.21 -31.17 -18.77
CA CYS A 154 24.66 -29.92 -18.17
C CYS A 154 24.63 -30.00 -16.64
N ILE A 155 25.75 -29.63 -16.03
CA ILE A 155 25.84 -29.33 -14.61
C ILE A 155 25.91 -27.80 -14.49
N CYS A 156 24.81 -27.19 -14.05
CA CYS A 156 24.69 -25.74 -14.01
C CYS A 156 25.59 -25.11 -12.95
N ASN A 157 26.11 -23.94 -13.29
CA ASN A 157 26.75 -23.07 -12.34
C ASN A 157 25.73 -22.62 -11.29
N LYS A 158 26.22 -22.21 -10.12
CA LYS A 158 25.37 -21.73 -9.03
C LYS A 158 24.47 -20.60 -9.54
N HIS A 159 23.18 -20.68 -9.20
CA HIS A 159 22.12 -19.72 -9.57
C HIS A 159 21.67 -19.75 -11.05
N PHE A 160 21.98 -20.82 -11.77
CA PHE A 160 21.41 -21.09 -13.09
C PHE A 160 20.67 -22.43 -13.10
N GLU A 161 19.66 -22.53 -13.94
CA GLU A 161 18.83 -23.72 -14.14
C GLU A 161 18.41 -23.87 -15.61
N GLY A 162 17.74 -24.97 -15.90
CA GLY A 162 17.34 -25.35 -17.26
C GLY A 162 18.21 -26.49 -17.80
N ASP A 163 17.75 -27.10 -18.88
CA ASP A 163 18.47 -28.22 -19.49
C ASP A 163 19.80 -27.78 -20.13
N TYR A 164 19.91 -26.51 -20.53
CA TYR A 164 21.13 -25.89 -21.03
C TYR A 164 21.73 -24.88 -20.05
N CYS A 165 21.21 -24.80 -18.82
CA CYS A 165 21.59 -23.77 -17.83
C CYS A 165 21.40 -22.33 -18.36
N GLU A 166 20.39 -22.14 -19.19
CA GLU A 166 20.12 -20.89 -19.89
C GLU A 166 19.30 -19.89 -19.05
N ARG A 167 18.67 -20.36 -17.96
CA ARG A 167 17.83 -19.51 -17.10
C ARG A 167 18.51 -19.15 -15.81
N ILE A 168 18.51 -17.87 -15.49
CA ILE A 168 18.93 -17.37 -14.18
C ILE A 168 17.89 -17.71 -13.11
N ILE A 169 18.34 -18.13 -11.94
CA ILE A 169 17.50 -18.28 -10.74
C ILE A 169 17.38 -16.92 -10.05
N CYS A 170 16.14 -16.47 -9.82
CA CYS A 170 15.81 -15.27 -9.07
C CYS A 170 15.13 -15.65 -7.75
N TYR A 171 15.77 -15.40 -6.62
CA TYR A 171 15.22 -15.83 -5.32
C TYR A 171 14.00 -15.01 -4.89
N HIS A 172 14.08 -13.69 -5.04
CA HIS A 172 13.02 -12.75 -4.69
C HIS A 172 12.75 -11.80 -5.86
N GLY A 173 12.36 -12.33 -7.00
CA GLY A 173 12.11 -11.55 -8.21
C GLY A 173 11.75 -12.45 -9.39
N TYR A 174 11.84 -11.91 -10.59
CA TYR A 174 11.60 -12.65 -11.82
C TYR A 174 12.67 -12.35 -12.87
N PRO A 175 12.94 -13.28 -13.80
CA PRO A 175 13.93 -13.07 -14.87
C PRO A 175 13.57 -11.88 -15.76
N ASN A 176 14.57 -11.11 -16.15
CA ASN A 176 14.42 -10.01 -17.09
C ASN A 176 14.38 -10.56 -18.52
N ILE A 177 13.19 -10.75 -19.05
CA ILE A 177 12.96 -11.29 -20.40
C ILE A 177 13.60 -10.40 -21.48
N LYS A 178 13.69 -9.07 -21.26
CA LYS A 178 14.32 -8.13 -22.21
C LYS A 178 15.84 -8.34 -22.33
N ASN A 179 16.46 -8.89 -21.28
CA ASN A 179 17.89 -9.14 -21.23
C ASN A 179 18.18 -10.66 -21.30
N MET A 180 17.42 -11.36 -22.14
CA MET A 180 17.59 -12.80 -22.41
C MET A 180 17.60 -13.66 -21.13
N SER A 181 16.88 -13.24 -20.09
CA SER A 181 16.85 -13.90 -18.78
C SER A 181 18.25 -14.09 -18.14
N LEU A 182 19.21 -13.21 -18.41
CA LEU A 182 20.54 -13.21 -17.78
C LEU A 182 20.63 -12.34 -16.51
N SER A 183 19.53 -11.70 -16.11
CA SER A 183 19.45 -10.83 -14.92
C SER A 183 18.06 -10.89 -14.30
N CYS A 184 17.96 -10.60 -13.00
CA CYS A 184 16.68 -10.57 -12.30
C CYS A 184 16.14 -9.14 -12.12
N ILE A 185 14.83 -8.98 -12.23
CA ILE A 185 14.12 -7.77 -11.82
C ILE A 185 13.72 -7.95 -10.35
N CYS A 186 14.34 -7.16 -9.48
CA CYS A 186 14.14 -7.24 -8.03
C CYS A 186 13.09 -6.23 -7.54
N PRO A 187 12.20 -6.61 -6.60
CA PRO A 187 11.40 -5.68 -5.82
C PRO A 187 12.28 -4.76 -4.98
N ALA A 188 11.79 -3.58 -4.62
CA ALA A 188 12.56 -2.54 -3.91
C ALA A 188 13.27 -2.98 -2.62
N LYS A 189 12.79 -4.04 -1.95
CA LYS A 189 13.40 -4.60 -0.73
C LYS A 189 14.65 -5.45 -0.99
N TYR A 190 14.78 -6.01 -2.19
CA TYR A 190 15.86 -6.90 -2.57
C TYR A 190 16.74 -6.27 -3.65
N LYS A 191 17.99 -6.71 -3.73
CA LYS A 191 18.95 -6.33 -4.77
C LYS A 191 19.90 -7.49 -5.07
N GLY A 192 20.83 -7.27 -5.99
CA GLY A 192 21.79 -8.27 -6.46
C GLY A 192 21.36 -8.89 -7.79
N LEU A 193 22.28 -9.59 -8.45
CA LEU A 193 22.03 -10.21 -9.76
C LEU A 193 20.87 -11.23 -9.70
N HIS A 194 20.73 -11.90 -8.56
CA HIS A 194 19.74 -12.96 -8.29
C HIS A 194 18.65 -12.54 -7.28
N CYS A 195 18.59 -11.26 -6.89
CA CYS A 195 17.73 -10.76 -5.81
C CYS A 195 17.93 -11.49 -4.46
N ASP A 196 19.18 -11.80 -4.15
CA ASP A 196 19.64 -12.58 -2.99
C ASP A 196 20.24 -11.70 -1.87
N GLN A 197 20.07 -10.38 -1.96
CA GLN A 197 20.60 -9.42 -0.99
C GLN A 197 19.53 -8.41 -0.56
N CYS A 198 19.61 -7.93 0.69
CA CYS A 198 18.75 -6.83 1.12
C CYS A 198 19.19 -5.52 0.44
N SER A 199 18.23 -4.78 -0.09
CA SER A 199 18.49 -3.50 -0.74
C SER A 199 19.08 -2.48 0.25
N GLN A 200 18.44 -2.38 1.42
CA GLN A 200 18.84 -1.53 2.53
C GLN A 200 19.81 -2.25 3.47
N VAL A 201 20.77 -1.50 4.02
CA VAL A 201 21.75 -2.00 4.99
C VAL A 201 21.68 -1.14 6.25
N GLY A 202 21.59 -1.76 7.43
CA GLY A 202 21.55 -1.04 8.69
C GLY A 202 21.41 -1.95 9.91
N PRO A 203 21.79 -1.50 11.10
CA PRO A 203 21.84 -2.33 12.32
C PRO A 203 20.46 -2.80 12.80
N LYS A 204 19.39 -2.16 12.35
CA LYS A 204 18.00 -2.53 12.67
C LYS A 204 17.32 -3.34 11.56
N ILE A 205 18.03 -3.59 10.45
CA ILE A 205 17.50 -4.36 9.34
C ILE A 205 17.86 -5.82 9.58
N GLN A 206 16.86 -6.68 9.54
CA GLN A 206 17.08 -8.12 9.61
C GLN A 206 17.86 -8.57 8.38
N PRO A 207 18.84 -9.49 8.53
CA PRO A 207 19.60 -10.00 7.40
C PRO A 207 18.69 -10.75 6.43
N TYR A 208 19.22 -11.00 5.23
CA TYR A 208 18.59 -11.84 4.23
C TYR A 208 18.23 -13.22 4.85
N PRO A 209 17.05 -13.80 4.58
CA PRO A 209 16.08 -13.44 3.54
C PRO A 209 14.99 -12.45 3.95
N ILE A 210 14.96 -12.00 5.21
CA ILE A 210 13.77 -11.32 5.74
C ILE A 210 13.76 -9.83 5.35
N CYS A 211 14.91 -9.16 5.41
CA CYS A 211 15.10 -7.77 4.97
C CYS A 211 14.04 -6.77 5.50
N THR A 212 13.56 -6.96 6.73
CA THR A 212 12.61 -6.04 7.39
C THR A 212 13.30 -5.16 8.42
N VAL A 213 12.76 -3.96 8.65
CA VAL A 213 13.23 -3.07 9.72
C VAL A 213 12.56 -3.48 11.03
N ASN A 214 13.34 -3.88 12.02
CA ASN A 214 12.85 -4.04 13.39
C ASN A 214 12.61 -2.66 14.00
N TYR A 215 11.33 -2.25 14.09
CA TYR A 215 10.93 -1.10 14.87
C TYR A 215 10.95 -1.48 16.36
N ILE A 216 12.12 -1.41 16.98
CA ILE A 216 12.21 -1.40 18.45
C ILE A 216 11.97 0.04 18.88
N PRO A 217 10.79 0.39 19.45
CA PRO A 217 10.61 1.72 20.02
C PRO A 217 11.69 1.91 21.08
N SER A 218 12.41 3.03 21.05
CA SER A 218 13.48 3.24 22.02
C SER A 218 12.93 3.12 23.45
N HIS A 219 13.65 2.42 24.33
CA HIS A 219 13.30 2.35 25.75
C HIS A 219 13.06 3.74 26.34
N ALA A 220 13.81 4.75 25.89
CA ALA A 220 13.59 6.16 26.22
C ALA A 220 12.20 6.67 25.82
N ARG A 221 11.68 6.33 24.63
CA ARG A 221 10.33 6.74 24.18
C ARG A 221 9.24 6.03 24.98
N GLN A 222 9.48 4.78 25.39
CA GLN A 222 8.54 4.05 26.25
C GLN A 222 8.56 4.57 27.70
N SER A 223 9.74 4.91 28.22
CA SER A 223 9.89 5.54 29.55
C SER A 223 9.20 6.91 29.58
N ARG A 224 9.44 7.78 28.58
CA ARG A 224 8.76 9.09 28.46
C ARG A 224 7.24 8.98 28.45
N LYS A 225 6.67 7.96 27.80
CA LYS A 225 5.21 7.73 27.80
C LYS A 225 4.69 7.36 29.19
N LYS A 226 5.36 6.44 29.90
CA LYS A 226 4.98 6.05 31.27
C LYS A 226 5.08 7.23 32.24
N THR A 227 6.15 8.02 32.15
CA THR A 227 6.34 9.21 33.00
C THR A 227 5.28 10.28 32.72
N ASN A 228 4.98 10.59 31.46
CA ASN A 228 3.92 11.55 31.13
C ASN A 228 2.53 11.08 31.58
N GLN A 229 2.24 9.78 31.51
CA GLN A 229 0.98 9.21 32.01
C GLN A 229 0.87 9.37 33.54
N GLN A 230 1.94 9.08 34.27
CA GLN A 230 1.99 9.26 35.73
C GLN A 230 1.85 10.73 36.14
N ILE A 231 2.50 11.66 35.42
CA ILE A 231 2.38 13.10 35.68
C ILE A 231 0.94 13.56 35.47
N LYS A 232 0.28 13.14 34.39
CA LYS A 232 -1.14 13.46 34.14
C LYS A 232 -2.05 12.97 35.26
N TYR A 233 -1.86 11.73 35.72
CA TYR A 233 -2.68 11.17 36.80
C TYR A 233 -2.49 11.94 38.12
N ARG A 234 -1.24 12.31 38.45
CA ARG A 234 -0.95 13.15 39.62
C ARG A 234 -1.63 14.52 39.50
N PHE A 235 -1.61 15.15 38.32
CA PHE A 235 -2.31 16.42 38.11
C PHE A 235 -3.82 16.30 38.31
N VAL A 236 -4.47 15.26 37.77
CA VAL A 236 -5.92 15.04 37.91
C VAL A 236 -6.31 14.89 39.38
N ILE A 237 -5.57 14.08 40.14
CA ILE A 237 -5.82 13.88 41.58
C ILE A 237 -5.66 15.19 42.35
N MET A 238 -4.58 15.94 42.11
CA MET A 238 -4.34 17.22 42.77
C MET A 238 -5.46 18.23 42.46
N THR A 239 -5.88 18.33 41.19
CA THR A 239 -6.97 19.24 40.82
C THR A 239 -8.31 18.82 41.44
N GLY A 240 -8.61 17.51 41.51
CA GLY A 240 -9.84 17.00 42.13
C GLY A 240 -9.88 17.24 43.65
N ALA A 241 -8.74 17.10 44.34
CA ALA A 241 -8.66 17.40 45.76
C ALA A 241 -8.88 18.89 46.05
N VAL A 242 -8.28 19.78 45.25
CA VAL A 242 -8.45 21.23 45.42
C VAL A 242 -9.90 21.66 45.16
N THR A 243 -10.53 21.15 44.11
CA THR A 243 -11.94 21.49 43.82
C THR A 243 -12.87 20.99 44.93
N PHE A 244 -12.63 19.79 45.48
CA PHE A 244 -13.41 19.27 46.59
C PHE A 244 -13.29 20.13 47.85
N LEU A 245 -12.08 20.56 48.20
CA LEU A 245 -11.86 21.47 49.34
C LEU A 245 -12.54 22.82 49.15
N VAL A 246 -12.52 23.38 47.94
CA VAL A 246 -13.23 24.63 47.62
C VAL A 246 -14.75 24.45 47.78
N VAL A 247 -15.31 23.33 47.32
CA VAL A 247 -16.74 23.04 47.48
C VAL A 247 -17.14 22.92 48.95
N ILE A 248 -16.32 22.26 49.77
CA ILE A 248 -16.55 22.19 51.23
C ILE A 248 -16.50 23.59 51.84
N ALA A 249 -15.51 24.41 51.50
CA ALA A 249 -15.41 25.76 52.04
C ALA A 249 -16.63 26.62 51.67
N VAL A 250 -17.07 26.55 50.40
CA VAL A 250 -18.28 27.25 49.93
C VAL A 250 -19.53 26.76 50.64
N SER A 251 -19.69 25.44 50.84
CA SER A 251 -20.84 24.88 51.53
C SER A 251 -20.86 25.27 53.01
N MET A 252 -19.71 25.28 53.69
CA MET A 252 -19.59 25.77 55.06
C MET A 252 -19.94 27.25 55.17
N CYS A 253 -19.47 28.09 54.24
CA CYS A 253 -19.84 29.50 54.18
C CYS A 253 -21.34 29.70 53.95
N ALA A 254 -21.93 28.97 53.00
CA ALA A 254 -23.37 29.03 52.72
C ALA A 254 -24.21 28.59 53.92
N PHE A 255 -23.81 27.51 54.59
CA PHE A 255 -24.45 27.02 55.81
C PHE A 255 -24.35 28.04 56.95
N HIS A 256 -23.18 28.67 57.12
CA HIS A 256 -22.98 29.70 58.13
C HIS A 256 -23.85 30.95 57.86
N ILE A 257 -23.91 31.41 56.60
CA ILE A 257 -24.78 32.52 56.20
C ILE A 257 -26.25 32.17 56.42
N TRP A 258 -26.66 30.95 56.06
CA TRP A 258 -28.03 30.46 56.27
C TRP A 258 -28.39 30.41 57.76
N HIS A 259 -27.51 29.88 58.61
CA HIS A 259 -27.72 29.80 60.05
C HIS A 259 -27.80 31.20 60.69
N GLN A 260 -26.90 32.13 60.32
CA GLN A 260 -26.97 33.51 60.80
C GLN A 260 -28.26 34.21 60.37
N ARG A 261 -28.70 34.03 59.10
CA ARG A 261 -29.98 34.56 58.62
C ARG A 261 -31.19 33.96 59.34
N ARG A 262 -31.10 32.73 59.86
CA ARG A 262 -32.18 32.09 60.63
C ARG A 262 -32.27 32.62 62.07
N LYS A 263 -31.13 32.95 62.69
CA LYS A 263 -31.06 33.49 64.06
C LYS A 263 -31.49 34.97 64.16
N ASN A 264 -31.10 35.79 63.19
CA ASN A 264 -31.43 37.23 63.17
C ASN A 264 -32.93 37.55 63.30
N PRO A 265 -33.88 36.91 62.57
CA PRO A 265 -35.31 37.22 62.70
C PRO A 265 -35.91 36.80 64.05
N GLU A 266 -35.37 35.78 64.70
CA GLU A 266 -35.77 35.36 66.05
C GLU A 266 -35.29 36.37 67.10
N GLU A 267 -34.05 36.84 66.99
CA GLU A 267 -33.46 37.84 67.89
C GLU A 267 -34.09 39.24 67.69
N GLU A 268 -34.50 39.58 66.47
CA GLU A 268 -35.19 40.84 66.13
C GLU A 268 -36.65 40.85 66.63
N ALA A 269 -37.36 39.72 66.54
CA ALA A 269 -38.73 39.57 67.08
C ALA A 269 -38.76 39.71 68.61
N VAL A 270 -37.81 39.10 69.32
CA VAL A 270 -37.70 39.22 70.79
C VAL A 270 -37.37 40.66 71.19
N ARG A 271 -36.52 41.37 70.44
CA ARG A 271 -36.20 42.79 70.69
C ARG A 271 -37.39 43.72 70.52
N LEU A 272 -38.20 43.50 69.48
CA LEU A 272 -39.42 44.29 69.24
C LEU A 272 -40.45 44.07 70.35
N GLN A 273 -40.59 42.84 70.83
CA GLN A 273 -41.47 42.53 71.95
C GLN A 273 -41.02 43.25 73.24
N ALA A 274 -39.72 43.20 73.57
CA ALA A 274 -39.17 43.92 74.72
C ALA A 274 -39.32 45.45 74.63
N LEU A 275 -39.26 46.03 73.43
CA LEU A 275 -39.52 47.47 73.22
C LEU A 275 -41.00 47.81 73.40
N SER A 276 -41.90 46.95 72.94
CA SER A 276 -43.35 47.14 73.13
C SER A 276 -43.74 47.09 74.61
N GLU A 277 -43.20 46.13 75.37
CA GLU A 277 -43.40 46.02 76.82
C GLU A 277 -42.85 47.25 77.56
N ARG A 278 -41.65 47.73 77.19
CA ARG A 278 -41.06 48.92 77.79
C ARG A 278 -41.84 50.19 77.48
N SER A 279 -42.46 50.28 76.30
CA SER A 279 -43.34 51.40 75.94
C SER A 279 -44.64 51.39 76.75
N GLN A 280 -45.22 50.20 76.98
CA GLN A 280 -46.39 50.02 77.84
C GLN A 280 -46.12 50.42 79.29
N MET A 281 -44.98 50.01 79.87
CA MET A 281 -44.60 50.40 81.22
C MET A 281 -44.44 51.93 81.37
N LEU A 282 -43.91 52.61 80.35
CA LEU A 282 -43.75 54.07 80.37
C LEU A 282 -45.10 54.79 80.24
N THR A 283 -46.05 54.25 79.48
CA THR A 283 -47.42 54.80 79.39
C THR A 283 -48.20 54.60 80.68
N ASP A 284 -48.00 53.47 81.38
CA ASP A 284 -48.66 53.18 82.65
C ASP A 284 -48.09 54.04 83.79
N ALA A 285 -46.77 54.27 83.79
CA ALA A 285 -46.11 55.19 84.70
C ALA A 285 -46.51 56.67 84.49
N ALA A 286 -47.00 57.04 83.30
CA ALA A 286 -47.47 58.40 83.01
C ALA A 286 -48.90 58.68 83.50
N LEU A 287 -49.67 57.65 83.86
CA LEU A 287 -51.07 57.76 84.33
C LEU A 287 -51.22 57.82 85.86
N HIS A 288 -50.16 57.52 86.62
CA HIS A 288 -50.18 57.55 88.10
C HIS A 288 -48.95 58.28 88.68
N PRO A 289 -49.07 59.56 89.06
CA PRO A 289 -48.09 60.23 89.89
C PRO A 289 -48.36 59.95 91.39
N GLU A 290 -47.26 59.84 92.16
CA GLU A 290 -47.14 59.75 93.64
C GLU A 290 -47.06 58.35 94.29
N SER A 291 -45.87 58.00 94.81
CA SER A 291 -45.50 58.18 96.23
C SER A 291 -44.15 57.53 96.55
N GLU A 292 -43.34 58.25 97.34
CA GLU A 292 -42.03 57.86 97.87
C GLU A 292 -42.10 56.65 98.80
N VAL A 293 -41.00 55.89 98.98
CA VAL A 293 -40.40 55.53 100.29
C VAL A 293 -39.02 54.84 100.10
N GLN A 294 -37.98 55.61 100.41
CA GLN A 294 -36.86 55.40 101.35
C GLN A 294 -36.15 54.03 101.58
N THR A 295 -34.80 54.13 101.58
CA THR A 295 -33.77 53.54 102.51
C THR A 295 -33.42 52.03 102.44
N THR A 296 -32.19 51.52 102.64
CA THR A 296 -30.78 51.98 102.69
C THR A 296 -29.88 50.72 102.97
N ILE A 297 -28.56 50.83 102.70
CA ILE A 297 -27.38 50.08 103.23
C ILE A 297 -27.23 48.55 102.95
N THR A 298 -26.14 48.14 102.27
CA THR A 298 -24.93 47.55 102.91
C THR A 298 -23.94 46.90 101.93
N LYS A 299 -22.69 46.93 102.39
CA LYS A 299 -21.41 46.66 101.74
C LYS A 299 -20.90 45.30 102.24
N LYS A 300 -20.58 44.34 101.37
CA LYS A 300 -19.61 43.25 101.67
C LYS A 300 -19.17 42.61 100.34
N GLU A 301 -17.92 42.84 99.92
CA GLU A 301 -16.80 41.90 100.10
C GLU A 301 -17.08 40.57 99.38
N ARG A 302 -16.21 40.02 98.52
CA ARG A 302 -14.76 39.97 98.63
C ARG A 302 -14.27 39.31 97.33
N ARG A 303 -13.27 39.93 96.69
CA ARG A 303 -12.02 39.34 96.15
C ARG A 303 -12.14 37.98 95.45
N ARG A 304 -11.52 37.74 94.31
CA ARG A 304 -10.10 37.91 93.91
C ARG A 304 -10.05 37.01 92.64
N SER A 305 -9.19 37.16 91.65
CA SER A 305 -7.79 37.54 91.68
C SER A 305 -7.28 37.26 90.28
N LEU A 306 -6.51 38.22 89.74
CA LEU A 306 -5.24 38.04 89.01
C LEU A 306 -5.24 37.05 87.81
N THR A 307 -4.67 37.35 86.65
CA THR A 307 -3.58 38.29 86.39
C THR A 307 -3.44 38.49 84.88
N ASN A 308 -2.90 39.66 84.60
CA ASN A 308 -2.52 40.25 83.34
C ASN A 308 -1.15 39.64 82.86
N PRO A 309 -0.41 40.23 81.92
CA PRO A 309 -0.28 39.73 80.54
C PRO A 309 1.20 39.50 80.12
N PHE A 310 1.40 39.26 78.82
CA PHE A 310 2.65 39.46 78.07
C PHE A 310 3.93 38.68 78.49
N ARG A 311 4.40 37.80 77.60
CA ARG A 311 5.82 37.83 77.22
C ARG A 311 6.10 37.25 75.82
N LEU A 312 6.70 38.10 75.00
CA LEU A 312 7.48 37.81 73.80
C LEU A 312 8.60 36.77 74.06
N LYS A 313 8.97 35.95 73.05
CA LYS A 313 10.14 36.11 72.14
C LYS A 313 10.63 34.75 71.57
N ARG A 314 10.77 34.74 70.23
CA ARG A 314 11.92 34.29 69.40
C ARG A 314 12.51 32.86 69.50
N SER A 315 12.52 32.25 68.31
CA SER A 315 13.70 31.76 67.53
C SER A 315 14.41 30.48 67.98
N ALA A 316 14.48 29.47 67.09
CA ALA A 316 15.71 29.11 66.35
C ALA A 316 15.51 27.87 65.47
N SER A 317 16.31 27.83 64.41
CA SER A 317 16.47 26.86 63.32
C SER A 317 17.26 25.60 63.68
N ALA A 318 17.03 24.52 62.91
CA ALA A 318 17.92 23.42 62.47
C ALA A 318 17.11 22.11 62.47
N GLY A 319 17.21 21.17 61.54
CA GLY A 319 18.13 20.93 60.46
C GLY A 319 17.66 19.70 59.65
N VAL A 320 18.24 19.57 58.47
CA VAL A 320 18.05 18.51 57.46
C VAL A 320 18.46 17.14 58.00
N VAL A 321 17.69 16.08 57.70
CA VAL A 321 18.23 14.71 57.51
C VAL A 321 17.49 13.99 56.38
N PHE A 322 18.30 13.57 55.40
CA PHE A 322 18.05 12.59 54.34
C PHE A 322 17.85 11.18 54.92
N VAL A 323 16.92 10.38 54.39
CA VAL A 323 17.06 8.91 54.36
C VAL A 323 16.43 8.36 53.08
N GLU A 324 17.28 7.81 52.21
CA GLU A 324 16.95 6.82 51.18
C GLU A 324 16.50 5.51 51.83
N PHE A 325 15.45 4.88 51.31
CA PHE A 325 15.37 3.46 50.94
C PHE A 325 14.20 3.28 49.97
#